data_AF-A0A4R0N9A4-F1
#
_entry.id   AF-A0A4R0N9A4-F1
#
_cell.length_a   1.000
_cell.length_b   1.000
_cell.length_c   1.000
_cell.angle_alpha   90.00
_cell.angle_beta   90.00
_cell.angle_gamma   90.00
#
_symmetry.space_group_name_H-M   'P 1'
#
loop_
_entity.id
_entity.type
_entity.pdbx_description
1 polymer ?
#
loop_
_entity_poly.entity_id
_entity_poly.type
_entity_poly.pdbx_seq_one_letter_code
_entity_poly.pdbx_strand_id
1 'polypeptide(L)'
;MRFPEFEGEWKKGVFADVCKIGTGNKNTQDREEDGLYPFYVRSATIEKINTCTFEGEAILTAGDGVGVGKVFHYTNGKIGVHQRVYILSEFNEVIG
;
A
#
# COMPACT_ATOMS: atom_id res chain seq x y z
N MET A 1 -16.57 -10.94 15.85
CA MET A 1 -15.67 -11.43 16.91
C MET A 1 -14.75 -10.27 17.29
N ARG A 2 -14.56 -10.01 18.59
CA ARG A 2 -13.72 -8.94 19.15
C ARG A 2 -12.87 -9.55 20.27
N PHE A 3 -11.62 -9.10 20.44
CA PHE A 3 -10.80 -9.57 21.55
C PHE A 3 -11.32 -9.02 22.89
N PRO A 4 -11.16 -9.76 24.02
CA PRO A 4 -11.72 -9.38 25.31
C PRO A 4 -11.27 -8.01 25.85
N GLU A 5 -10.08 -7.55 25.47
CA GLU A 5 -9.51 -6.26 25.89
C GLU A 5 -10.12 -5.03 25.20
N PHE A 6 -10.99 -5.23 24.20
CA PHE A 6 -11.68 -4.13 23.52
C PHE A 6 -13.19 -4.19 23.80
N GLU A 7 -13.79 -3.03 24.08
CA GLU A 7 -15.22 -2.89 24.33
C GLU A 7 -15.86 -1.85 23.38
N GLY A 8 -17.19 -1.84 23.27
CA GLY A 8 -17.93 -0.85 22.49
C GLY A 8 -18.18 -1.20 21.01
N GLU A 9 -18.85 -0.26 20.34
CA GLU A 9 -19.29 -0.40 18.95
C GLU A 9 -18.19 -0.08 17.93
N TRP A 10 -18.24 -0.74 16.78
CA TRP A 10 -17.36 -0.40 15.65
C TRP A 10 -17.68 0.99 15.11
N LYS A 11 -16.65 1.81 14.93
CA LYS A 11 -16.75 3.14 14.34
C LYS A 11 -16.28 3.11 12.89
N LYS A 12 -16.95 3.88 12.04
CA LYS A 12 -16.47 4.16 10.68
C LYS A 12 -15.42 5.27 10.78
N GLY A 13 -14.34 5.12 10.03
CA GLY A 13 -13.29 6.13 9.91
C GLY A 13 -12.90 6.35 8.45
N VAL A 14 -12.24 7.47 8.17
CA VAL A 14 -11.67 7.77 6.86
C VAL A 14 -10.16 7.55 6.92
N PHE A 15 -9.57 6.93 5.90
CA PHE A 15 -8.13 6.67 5.87
C PHE A 15 -7.28 7.94 6.08
N ALA A 16 -7.72 9.07 5.51
CA ALA A 16 -7.03 10.35 5.63
C ALA A 16 -6.90 10.85 7.08
N ASP A 17 -7.73 10.36 8.01
CA ASP A 17 -7.67 10.74 9.42
C ASP A 17 -6.66 9.90 10.22
N VAL A 18 -6.28 8.73 9.68
CA VAL A 18 -5.54 7.70 10.43
C VAL A 18 -4.22 7.30 9.77
N CYS A 19 -3.94 7.74 8.55
CA CYS A 19 -2.68 7.51 7.87
C CYS A 19 -2.43 8.55 6.78
N LYS A 20 -1.18 8.60 6.31
CA LYS A 20 -0.79 9.37 5.14
C LYS A 20 -1.09 8.59 3.87
N ILE A 21 -1.78 9.25 2.94
CA ILE A 21 -2.13 8.70 1.63
C ILE A 21 -1.21 9.31 0.58
N GLY A 22 -0.47 8.45 -0.13
CA GLY A 22 0.35 8.80 -1.28
C GLY A 22 0.00 7.95 -2.50
N THR A 23 0.73 8.17 -3.59
CA THR A 23 0.72 7.31 -4.78
C THR A 23 2.15 7.16 -5.29
N GLY A 24 2.37 6.14 -6.13
CA GLY A 24 3.63 5.98 -6.83
C GLY A 24 3.86 7.02 -7.94
N ASN A 25 5.00 6.88 -8.63
CA ASN A 25 5.33 7.72 -9.78
C ASN A 25 5.90 6.91 -10.97
N LYS A 26 5.78 5.58 -10.91
CA LYS A 26 6.28 4.66 -11.93
C LYS A 26 5.17 4.12 -12.84
N ASN A 27 5.57 3.59 -13.98
CA ASN A 27 4.72 2.93 -14.96
C ASN A 27 5.13 1.46 -15.12
N THR A 28 4.24 0.61 -15.63
CA THR A 28 4.55 -0.82 -15.86
C THR A 28 5.77 -1.04 -16.75
N GLN A 29 6.04 -0.11 -17.67
CA GLN A 29 7.22 -0.15 -18.54
C GLN A 29 8.55 0.01 -17.80
N ASP A 30 8.54 0.57 -16.59
CA ASP A 30 9.75 0.80 -15.79
C ASP A 30 10.21 -0.47 -15.06
N ARG A 31 9.53 -1.61 -15.29
CA ARG A 31 9.89 -2.90 -14.68
C ARG A 31 11.20 -3.42 -15.23
N GLU A 32 11.92 -4.14 -14.38
CA GLU A 32 13.19 -4.78 -14.69
C GLU A 32 13.11 -6.24 -14.24
N GLU A 33 13.46 -7.19 -15.11
CA GLU A 33 13.36 -8.64 -14.82
C GLU A 33 14.13 -9.02 -13.55
N ASP A 34 15.35 -8.49 -13.43
CA ASP A 34 16.24 -8.70 -12.28
C ASP A 34 16.38 -7.44 -11.41
N GLY A 35 15.30 -6.66 -11.29
CA GLY A 35 15.32 -5.41 -10.53
C GLY A 35 15.67 -5.59 -9.04
N LEU A 36 16.32 -4.57 -8.47
CA LEU A 36 16.79 -4.55 -7.07
C LEU A 36 15.67 -4.48 -6.02
N TYR A 37 14.53 -3.88 -6.36
CA TYR A 37 13.43 -3.62 -5.42
C TYR A 37 12.11 -4.25 -5.90
N PRO A 38 11.24 -4.70 -4.98
CA PRO A 38 9.87 -5.06 -5.31
C PRO A 38 9.15 -3.89 -5.98
N PHE A 39 8.43 -4.17 -7.07
CA PHE A 39 7.65 -3.18 -7.80
C PHE A 39 6.16 -3.53 -7.73
N TYR A 40 5.41 -2.69 -7.01
CA TYR A 40 3.99 -2.87 -6.82
C TYR A 40 3.20 -2.14 -7.91
N VAL A 41 2.57 -2.94 -8.76
CA VAL A 41 1.63 -2.50 -9.80
C VAL A 41 0.19 -2.82 -9.38
N ARG A 42 -0.77 -2.65 -10.29
CA ARG A 42 -2.21 -2.78 -10.00
C ARG A 42 -2.72 -4.24 -9.91
N SER A 43 -1.82 -5.19 -9.67
CA SER A 43 -2.11 -6.63 -9.60
C SER A 43 -1.58 -7.26 -8.32
N ALA A 44 -2.06 -8.48 -8.05
CA ALA A 44 -1.56 -9.30 -6.93
C ALA A 44 -0.14 -9.84 -7.17
N THR A 45 0.33 -9.90 -8.42
CA THR A 45 1.72 -10.24 -8.73
C THR A 45 2.61 -9.04 -8.45
N ILE A 46 3.72 -9.30 -7.75
CA ILE A 46 4.76 -8.32 -7.44
C ILE A 46 5.84 -8.43 -8.51
N GLU A 47 6.15 -7.30 -9.16
CA GLU A 47 7.19 -7.19 -10.19
C GLU A 47 8.50 -6.71 -9.55
N LYS A 48 9.50 -6.35 -10.37
CA LYS A 48 10.77 -5.78 -9.90
C LYS A 48 11.14 -4.49 -10.64
N ILE A 49 11.93 -3.64 -9.99
CA ILE A 49 12.44 -2.37 -10.53
C ILE A 49 13.78 -1.99 -9.88
N ASN A 50 14.59 -1.19 -10.56
CA ASN A 50 15.88 -0.71 -10.04
C ASN A 50 15.83 0.62 -9.27
N THR A 51 14.70 1.34 -9.33
CA THR A 51 14.53 2.64 -8.68
C THR A 51 13.51 2.60 -7.56
N CYS A 52 13.87 3.14 -6.40
CA CYS A 52 12.98 3.28 -5.25
C CYS A 52 11.99 4.46 -5.47
N THR A 53 10.74 4.25 -5.06
CA THR A 53 9.68 5.28 -5.01
C THR A 53 9.31 5.62 -3.56
N PHE A 54 9.33 4.63 -2.68
CA PHE A 54 8.95 4.77 -1.27
C PHE A 54 9.84 3.87 -0.41
N GLU A 55 10.13 4.30 0.81
CA GLU A 55 10.86 3.53 1.80
C GLU A 55 10.15 3.60 3.15
N GLY A 56 9.83 2.43 3.71
CA GLY A 56 9.18 2.31 5.01
C GLY A 56 8.08 1.25 5.04
N GLU A 57 7.30 1.25 6.11
CA GLU A 57 6.13 0.40 6.26
C GLU A 57 4.90 1.01 5.56
N ALA A 58 4.20 0.21 4.77
CA ALA A 58 2.99 0.64 4.09
C ALA A 58 2.02 -0.51 3.75
N ILE A 59 0.74 -0.15 3.63
CA ILE A 59 -0.27 -0.94 2.92
C ILE A 59 -0.48 -0.31 1.54
N LEU A 60 -0.47 -1.12 0.50
CA LEU A 60 -0.64 -0.69 -0.88
C LEU A 60 -1.94 -1.26 -1.45
N THR A 61 -2.66 -0.46 -2.25
CA THR A 61 -3.84 -0.96 -2.97
C THR A 61 -3.99 -0.33 -4.34
N ALA A 62 -4.58 -1.06 -5.29
CA ALA A 62 -4.85 -0.54 -6.62
C ALA A 62 -5.82 0.66 -6.55
N GLY A 63 -5.46 1.75 -7.22
CA GLY A 63 -6.25 2.98 -7.28
C GLY A 63 -7.24 3.05 -8.44
N ASP A 64 -7.14 2.15 -9.43
CA ASP A 64 -8.10 2.03 -10.54
C ASP A 64 -8.24 0.58 -11.06
N GLY A 65 -9.26 0.34 -11.88
CA GLY A 65 -9.53 -0.94 -12.52
C GLY A 65 -10.19 -2.01 -11.64
N VAL A 66 -10.14 -3.27 -12.07
CA VAL A 66 -10.82 -4.40 -11.42
C VAL A 66 -10.22 -4.80 -10.05
N GLY A 67 -9.00 -4.32 -9.76
CA GLY A 67 -8.25 -4.63 -8.55
C GLY A 67 -8.53 -3.68 -7.37
N VAL A 68 -9.25 -2.57 -7.60
CA VAL A 68 -9.58 -1.61 -6.52
C VAL A 68 -10.36 -2.32 -5.42
N GLY A 69 -9.91 -2.18 -4.18
CA GLY A 69 -10.54 -2.79 -3.02
C GLY A 69 -10.45 -4.33 -2.98
N LYS A 70 -9.64 -4.95 -3.84
CA LYS A 70 -9.42 -6.42 -3.89
C LYS A 70 -7.95 -6.80 -3.78
N VAL A 71 -7.07 -5.96 -4.31
CA VAL A 71 -5.62 -6.18 -4.26
C VAL A 71 -5.05 -5.32 -3.15
N PHE A 72 -4.42 -5.98 -2.17
CA PHE A 72 -3.71 -5.34 -1.09
C PHE A 72 -2.34 -5.98 -0.92
N HIS A 73 -1.33 -5.16 -0.66
CA HIS A 73 0.01 -5.60 -0.31
C HIS A 73 0.43 -4.94 1.00
N TYR A 74 1.13 -5.69 1.85
CA TYR A 74 1.88 -5.13 2.96
C TYR A 74 3.36 -5.11 2.58
N THR A 75 4.07 -4.08 3.00
CA THR A 75 5.51 -3.96 2.76
C THR A 75 6.20 -3.19 3.87
N ASN A 76 7.48 -3.49 4.08
CA ASN A 76 8.38 -2.75 4.95
C ASN A 76 9.78 -2.73 4.33
N GLY A 77 10.18 -1.57 3.80
CA GLY A 77 11.47 -1.37 3.15
C GLY A 77 11.39 -0.54 1.87
N LYS A 78 12.42 -0.62 1.02
CA LYS A 78 12.50 0.11 -0.26
C LYS A 78 11.70 -0.58 -1.35
N ILE A 79 10.81 0.17 -2.00
CA ILE A 79 9.89 -0.35 -3.01
C ILE A 79 9.76 0.61 -4.19
N GLY A 80 9.41 0.08 -5.36
CA GLY A 80 8.82 0.85 -6.45
C GLY A 80 7.31 0.80 -6.39
N VAL A 81 6.65 1.89 -6.79
CA VAL A 81 5.18 1.96 -6.78
C VAL A 81 4.67 2.58 -8.06
N HIS A 82 3.69 1.92 -8.68
CA HIS A 82 3.02 2.43 -9.88
C HIS A 82 2.19 3.68 -9.55
N GLN A 83 2.10 4.64 -10.47
CA GLN A 83 1.37 5.91 -10.32
C GLN A 83 -0.15 5.81 -10.04
N ARG A 84 -0.68 4.59 -10.05
CA ARG A 84 -2.09 4.26 -9.78
C ARG A 84 -2.23 3.22 -8.67
N VAL A 85 -1.25 3.15 -7.78
CA VAL A 85 -1.29 2.34 -6.57
C VAL A 85 -1.19 3.32 -5.41
N TYR A 86 -2.19 3.29 -4.53
CA TYR A 86 -2.18 4.09 -3.31
C TYR A 86 -1.22 3.51 -2.30
N ILE A 87 -0.49 4.39 -1.62
CA ILE A 87 0.43 4.08 -0.52
C ILE A 87 -0.23 4.60 0.75
N LEU A 88 -0.60 3.70 1.66
CA LEU A 88 -1.11 4.04 2.99
C LEU A 88 0.03 3.79 3.98
N SER A 89 0.53 4.85 4.61
CA SER A 89 1.75 4.82 5.43
C SER A 89 1.62 5.76 6.61
N GLU A 90 2.59 5.76 7.53
CA GLU A 90 2.60 6.67 8.69
C GLU A 90 1.26 6.58 9.46
N PHE A 91 0.87 5.36 9.84
CA PHE A 91 -0.38 5.12 10.54
C PHE A 91 -0.33 5.75 11.94
N ASN A 92 -1.34 6.55 12.26
CA ASN A 92 -1.53 7.08 13.60
C ASN A 92 -1.87 5.93 14.55
N GLU A 93 -1.44 6.01 15.81
CA GLU A 93 -1.89 5.11 16.86
C GLU A 93 -3.38 5.35 17.14
N VAL A 94 -4.25 4.65 16.41
CA VAL A 94 -5.68 4.61 16.69
C VAL A 94 -5.93 3.46 17.65
N ILE A 95 -6.18 3.80 18.90
CA ILE A 95 -6.58 2.83 19.93
C ILE A 95 -8.07 2.52 19.70
N GLY A 96 -8.37 1.22 19.46
CA GLY A 96 -9.70 0.71 19.09
C GLY A 96 -10.69 0.58 20.24
#